data_AF-A0A550HT73-F1
#
_entry.id   AF-A0A550HT73-F1
#
_cell.length_a   1.000
_cell.length_b   1.000
_cell.length_c   1.000
_cell.angle_alpha   90.00
_cell.angle_beta   90.00
_cell.angle_gamma   90.00
#
_symmetry.space_group_name_H-M   'P 1'
#
loop_
_entity.id
_entity.type
_entity.pdbx_description
1 polymer ?
#
loop_
_entity_poly.entity_id
_entity_poly.type
_entity_poly.pdbx_seq_one_letter_code
_entity_poly.pdbx_strand_id
1 'polypeptide(L)'
;MRIASLRTKVAEYLFFRPQAFYSHFLRSFMHKQWFVLAILVVIIIGLFSWFRRPESDMETEISEKIKNAYELSNPGSTVTDITLIPEGGVYKVIFKFDGDLVEIYVDRDGRYVFPVRTELSAAVEAMTAQKEFFSCLREQNTILYGVIGTNATDLQLRTLWSSPYLGNIYFDCSEERLDTCIAMNVTAVPSWAILGRLYAGVATVEDLETLTGCKFEG
;
A
#
# COMPACT_ATOMS: atom_id res chain seq x y z
N MET A 1 42.19 -76.55 69.66
CA MET A 1 43.00 -75.31 69.74
C MET A 1 43.15 -74.77 68.31
N ARG A 2 42.86 -73.47 68.09
CA ARG A 2 43.02 -72.65 66.86
C ARG A 2 42.04 -72.96 65.71
N ILE A 3 41.10 -72.10 65.32
CA ILE A 3 41.16 -70.71 64.77
C ILE A 3 42.03 -70.61 63.50
N ALA A 4 41.36 -70.61 62.33
CA ALA A 4 41.69 -69.94 61.06
C ALA A 4 40.70 -70.49 60.00
N SER A 5 40.14 -69.79 59.01
CA SER A 5 40.05 -68.39 58.60
C SER A 5 39.04 -68.43 57.43
N LEU A 6 37.86 -67.82 57.50
CA LEU A 6 37.58 -66.51 56.90
C LEU A 6 38.47 -66.18 55.68
N ARG A 7 38.10 -66.68 54.49
CA ARG A 7 38.38 -66.12 53.15
C ARG A 7 38.00 -67.14 52.07
N THR A 8 36.75 -67.16 51.59
CA THR A 8 36.41 -67.84 50.31
C THR A 8 34.98 -67.58 49.78
N LYS A 9 34.22 -66.59 50.28
CA LYS A 9 32.84 -66.34 49.81
C LYS A 9 32.58 -64.94 49.24
N VAL A 10 33.56 -64.34 48.55
CA VAL A 10 33.37 -62.99 47.93
C VAL A 10 33.70 -62.96 46.42
N ALA A 11 34.10 -64.07 45.81
CA ALA A 11 34.63 -64.05 44.44
C ALA A 11 33.64 -64.44 43.31
N GLU A 12 32.32 -64.45 43.55
CA GLU A 12 31.35 -64.97 42.55
C GLU A 12 30.33 -63.95 42.01
N TYR A 13 30.36 -62.69 42.44
CA TYR A 13 29.35 -61.68 42.05
C TYR A 13 29.83 -60.54 41.13
N LEU A 14 30.99 -60.68 40.48
CA LEU A 14 31.60 -59.59 39.67
C LEU A 14 31.87 -59.95 38.19
N PHE A 15 31.08 -60.83 37.59
CA PHE A 15 31.07 -61.02 36.14
C PHE A 15 29.66 -60.88 35.56
N PHE A 16 29.04 -59.73 35.79
CA PHE A 16 27.88 -59.31 35.00
C PHE A 16 28.37 -58.91 33.60
N ARG A 17 28.20 -59.81 32.61
CA ARG A 17 28.60 -59.59 31.20
C ARG A 17 27.87 -58.36 30.62
N PRO A 18 28.53 -57.22 30.33
CA PRO A 18 27.87 -55.99 29.89
C PRO A 18 27.44 -56.01 28.41
N GLN A 19 27.82 -57.05 27.66
CA GLN A 19 27.71 -57.05 26.19
C GLN A 19 26.27 -57.21 25.67
N ALA A 20 25.35 -57.78 26.45
CA ALA A 20 23.95 -57.97 26.02
C ALA A 20 23.06 -56.74 26.27
N PHE A 21 23.41 -55.88 27.22
CA PHE A 21 22.58 -54.71 27.58
C PHE A 21 22.82 -53.52 26.62
N TYR A 22 24.06 -53.34 26.16
CA TYR A 22 24.40 -52.23 25.27
C TYR A 22 23.79 -52.35 23.87
N SER A 23 23.66 -53.55 23.31
CA SER A 23 23.12 -53.73 21.96
C SER A 23 21.62 -53.43 21.90
N HIS A 24 20.86 -53.75 22.95
CA HIS A 24 19.42 -53.47 23.01
C HIS A 24 19.12 -52.00 23.31
N PHE A 25 19.94 -51.35 24.15
CA PHE A 25 19.82 -49.93 24.45
C PHE A 25 20.22 -49.05 23.25
N LEU A 26 21.32 -49.36 22.57
CA LEU A 26 21.74 -48.64 21.37
C LEU A 26 20.75 -48.79 20.21
N ARG A 27 20.14 -49.97 20.04
CA ARG A 27 19.14 -50.19 18.98
C ARG A 27 17.84 -49.41 19.24
N SER A 28 17.41 -49.30 20.50
CA SER A 28 16.23 -48.50 20.89
C SER A 28 16.51 -46.99 20.78
N PHE A 29 17.70 -46.54 21.17
CA PHE A 29 18.09 -45.14 21.10
C PHE A 29 18.26 -44.67 19.65
N MET A 30 18.91 -45.48 18.79
CA MET A 30 19.06 -45.14 17.37
C MET A 30 17.71 -45.06 16.65
N HIS A 31 16.74 -45.93 16.97
CA HIS A 31 15.44 -45.92 16.30
C HIS A 31 14.63 -44.64 16.53
N LYS A 32 14.74 -44.03 17.72
CA LYS A 32 14.08 -42.75 18.03
C LYS A 32 14.72 -41.56 17.33
N GLN A 33 16.05 -41.53 17.21
CA GLN A 33 16.75 -40.44 16.52
C GLN A 33 16.48 -40.41 15.02
N TRP A 34 16.41 -41.58 14.36
CA TRP A 34 16.04 -41.66 12.94
C TRP A 34 14.62 -41.15 12.66
N PHE A 35 13.67 -41.42 13.56
CA PHE A 35 12.30 -40.92 13.41
C PHE A 35 12.21 -39.39 13.51
N VAL A 36 12.93 -38.78 14.47
CA VAL A 36 12.98 -37.31 14.60
C VAL A 36 13.65 -36.66 13.39
N LEU A 37 14.74 -37.24 12.88
CA LEU A 37 15.40 -36.76 11.66
C LEU A 37 14.47 -36.85 10.44
N ALA A 38 13.73 -37.95 10.29
CA ALA A 38 12.78 -38.10 9.20
C ALA A 38 11.67 -37.03 9.24
N ILE A 39 11.13 -36.72 10.43
CA ILE A 39 10.13 -35.64 10.59
C ILE A 39 10.74 -34.28 10.23
N LEU A 40 11.94 -33.97 10.70
CA LEU A 40 12.61 -32.70 10.38
C LEU A 40 12.84 -32.55 8.87
N VAL A 41 13.26 -33.62 8.19
CA VAL A 41 13.44 -33.60 6.72
C VAL A 41 12.12 -33.35 6.01
N VAL A 42 11.02 -33.97 6.42
CA VAL A 42 9.69 -33.72 5.84
C VAL A 42 9.24 -32.27 6.06
N ILE A 43 9.48 -31.71 7.26
CA ILE A 43 9.18 -30.30 7.55
C ILE A 43 10.02 -29.37 6.69
N ILE A 44 11.33 -29.64 6.54
CA ILE A 44 12.23 -28.82 5.72
C ILE A 44 11.82 -28.90 4.24
N ILE A 45 11.50 -30.09 3.72
CA ILE A 45 11.03 -30.26 2.33
C ILE A 45 9.68 -29.53 2.13
N GLY A 46 8.76 -29.63 3.09
CA GLY A 46 7.48 -28.92 3.05
C GLY A 46 7.62 -27.40 3.11
N LEU A 47 8.53 -26.88 3.95
CA LEU A 47 8.84 -25.45 4.00
C LEU A 47 9.53 -24.98 2.73
N PHE A 48 10.45 -25.78 2.17
CA PHE A 48 11.16 -25.44 0.94
C PHE A 48 10.26 -25.47 -0.29
N SER A 49 9.32 -26.42 -0.38
CA SER A 49 8.33 -26.46 -1.47
C SER A 49 7.34 -25.30 -1.37
N TRP A 50 6.93 -24.92 -0.15
CA TRP A 50 6.07 -23.75 0.06
C TRP A 50 6.77 -22.44 -0.31
N PHE A 51 8.07 -22.32 -0.03
CA PHE A 51 8.85 -21.13 -0.39
C PHE A 51 9.13 -21.03 -1.90
N ARG A 52 8.98 -22.11 -2.66
CA ARG A 52 9.30 -22.17 -4.09
C ARG A 52 8.06 -22.20 -4.98
N ARG A 53 7.05 -21.39 -4.66
CA ARG A 53 5.96 -21.12 -5.62
C ARG A 53 6.58 -20.59 -6.92
N PRO A 54 6.28 -21.19 -8.08
CA PRO A 54 6.85 -20.76 -9.34
C PRO A 54 6.35 -19.35 -9.68
N GLU A 55 7.27 -18.47 -10.03
CA GLU A 55 7.00 -17.05 -10.36
C GLU A 55 5.96 -16.92 -11.49
N SER A 56 5.91 -17.88 -12.41
CA SER A 56 4.93 -17.95 -13.51
C SER A 56 3.47 -17.98 -13.07
N ASP A 57 3.17 -18.67 -11.96
CA ASP A 57 1.80 -18.78 -11.46
C ASP A 57 1.31 -17.42 -10.92
N MET A 58 2.24 -16.66 -10.34
CA MET A 58 1.98 -15.35 -9.75
C MET A 58 1.76 -14.28 -10.83
N GLU A 59 2.58 -14.26 -11.89
CA GLU A 59 2.40 -13.32 -13.00
C GLU A 59 1.04 -13.49 -13.70
N THR A 60 0.59 -14.75 -13.83
CA THR A 60 -0.72 -15.08 -14.40
C THR A 60 -1.85 -14.56 -13.52
N GLU A 61 -1.77 -14.80 -12.20
CA GLU A 61 -2.76 -14.32 -11.23
C GLU A 61 -2.84 -12.78 -11.22
N ILE A 62 -1.69 -12.10 -11.24
CA ILE A 62 -1.62 -10.64 -11.28
C ILE A 62 -2.24 -10.10 -12.57
N SER A 63 -1.90 -10.69 -13.72
CA SER A 63 -2.45 -10.31 -15.02
C SER A 63 -3.97 -10.42 -15.05
N GLU A 64 -4.53 -11.50 -14.51
CA GLU A 64 -5.98 -11.73 -14.43
C GLU A 64 -6.66 -10.72 -13.50
N LYS A 65 -6.07 -10.43 -12.33
CA LYS A 65 -6.59 -9.40 -11.42
C LYS A 65 -6.62 -8.02 -12.07
N ILE A 66 -5.56 -7.63 -12.78
CA ILE A 66 -5.47 -6.34 -13.47
C ILE A 66 -6.54 -6.26 -14.56
N LYS A 67 -6.64 -7.30 -15.40
CA LYS A 67 -7.66 -7.39 -16.44
C LYS A 67 -9.06 -7.19 -15.86
N ASN A 68 -9.41 -7.99 -14.85
CA ASN A 68 -10.72 -7.95 -14.21
C ASN A 68 -10.99 -6.58 -13.58
N ALA A 69 -10.02 -5.98 -12.89
CA ALA A 69 -10.20 -4.68 -12.25
C ALA A 69 -10.51 -3.56 -13.26
N TYR A 70 -9.79 -3.52 -14.38
CA TYR A 70 -9.97 -2.49 -15.41
C TYR A 70 -11.26 -2.67 -16.20
N GLU A 71 -11.59 -3.89 -16.61
CA GLU A 71 -12.82 -4.20 -17.35
C GLU A 71 -14.08 -4.01 -16.48
N LEU A 72 -14.03 -4.34 -15.18
CA LEU A 72 -15.13 -4.08 -14.24
C LEU A 72 -15.33 -2.59 -13.99
N SER A 73 -14.24 -1.82 -13.90
CA SER A 73 -14.31 -0.38 -13.68
C SER A 73 -14.83 0.38 -14.90
N ASN A 74 -14.74 -0.23 -16.10
CA ASN A 74 -15.12 0.38 -17.37
C ASN A 74 -15.88 -0.62 -18.26
N PRO A 75 -17.18 -0.85 -18.01
CA PRO A 75 -17.97 -1.83 -18.76
C PRO A 75 -17.93 -1.58 -20.27
N GLY A 76 -17.60 -2.62 -21.04
CA GLY A 76 -17.47 -2.55 -22.50
C GLY A 76 -16.05 -2.28 -23.00
N SER A 77 -15.11 -1.99 -22.10
CA SER A 77 -13.68 -1.91 -22.42
C SER A 77 -13.03 -3.29 -22.49
N THR A 78 -11.85 -3.36 -23.11
CA THR A 78 -11.05 -4.59 -23.21
C THR A 78 -9.60 -4.37 -22.84
N VAL A 79 -9.04 -5.29 -22.05
CA VAL A 79 -7.60 -5.32 -21.71
C VAL A 79 -6.90 -6.44 -22.48
N THR A 80 -5.84 -6.08 -23.21
CA THR A 80 -5.01 -7.03 -23.98
C THR A 80 -3.51 -6.76 -23.79
N ASP A 81 -2.68 -7.70 -24.26
CA ASP A 81 -1.21 -7.55 -24.33
C ASP A 81 -0.53 -7.21 -22.99
N ILE A 82 -1.02 -7.79 -21.87
CA ILE A 82 -0.43 -7.55 -20.55
C ILE A 82 0.99 -8.13 -20.49
N THR A 83 1.95 -7.26 -20.17
CA THR A 83 3.35 -7.58 -19.99
C THR A 83 3.79 -7.14 -18.59
N LEU A 84 4.36 -8.06 -17.81
CA LEU A 84 4.92 -7.78 -16.49
C LEU A 84 6.44 -7.73 -16.61
N ILE A 85 7.04 -6.63 -16.17
CA ILE A 85 8.48 -6.42 -16.15
C ILE A 85 8.90 -6.27 -14.68
N PRO A 86 9.68 -7.20 -14.12
CA PRO A 86 10.11 -7.11 -12.73
C PRO A 86 11.07 -5.93 -12.52
N GLU A 87 10.71 -4.99 -11.65
CA GLU A 87 11.50 -3.80 -11.34
C GLU A 87 11.66 -3.64 -9.82
N GLY A 88 12.66 -4.33 -9.25
CA GLY A 88 12.88 -4.35 -7.80
C GLY A 88 11.71 -4.96 -7.04
N GLY A 89 11.12 -4.19 -6.12
CA GLY A 89 10.01 -4.62 -5.25
C GLY A 89 8.62 -4.56 -5.88
N VAL A 90 8.50 -4.20 -7.16
CA VAL A 90 7.24 -4.09 -7.90
C VAL A 90 7.37 -4.72 -9.30
N TYR A 91 6.25 -4.94 -9.96
CA TYR A 91 6.14 -5.16 -11.39
C TYR A 91 5.76 -3.85 -12.08
N LYS A 92 6.50 -3.49 -13.12
CA LYS A 92 6.01 -2.57 -14.14
C LYS A 92 5.09 -3.35 -15.07
N VAL A 93 3.83 -2.94 -15.16
CA VAL A 93 2.83 -3.60 -15.99
C VAL A 93 2.47 -2.69 -17.15
N ILE A 94 2.63 -3.20 -18.37
CA ILE A 94 2.27 -2.52 -19.61
C ILE A 94 1.19 -3.35 -20.28
N PHE A 95 0.08 -2.73 -20.66
CA PHE A 95 -1.01 -3.41 -21.36
C PHE A 95 -1.74 -2.44 -22.29
N LYS A 96 -2.56 -2.97 -23.19
CA LYS A 96 -3.48 -2.16 -24.00
C LYS A 96 -4.86 -2.15 -23.37
N PHE A 97 -5.44 -0.97 -23.24
CA PHE A 97 -6.79 -0.73 -22.76
C PHE A 97 -7.54 0.06 -23.82
N ASP A 98 -8.53 -0.56 -24.46
CA ASP A 98 -9.26 0.04 -25.59
C ASP A 98 -8.36 0.58 -26.72
N GLY A 99 -7.21 -0.07 -26.92
CA GLY A 99 -6.21 0.29 -27.93
C GLY A 99 -5.13 1.25 -27.42
N ASP A 100 -5.35 1.93 -26.31
CA ASP A 100 -4.37 2.83 -25.70
C ASP A 100 -3.39 2.05 -24.81
N LEU A 101 -2.11 2.43 -24.88
CA LEU A 101 -1.08 1.81 -24.05
C LEU A 101 -1.12 2.41 -22.65
N VAL A 102 -1.33 1.55 -21.65
CA VAL A 102 -1.38 1.92 -20.24
C VAL A 102 -0.19 1.33 -19.50
N GLU A 103 0.44 2.15 -18.67
CA GLU A 103 1.54 1.77 -17.79
C GLU A 103 1.11 1.96 -16.33
N ILE A 104 1.24 0.90 -15.53
CA ILE A 104 1.03 0.94 -14.08
C ILE A 104 2.13 0.18 -13.35
N TYR A 105 2.15 0.33 -12.03
CA TYR A 105 3.02 -0.41 -11.14
C TYR A 105 2.19 -1.24 -10.19
N VAL A 106 2.57 -2.49 -9.95
CA VAL A 106 1.87 -3.39 -9.05
C VAL A 106 2.88 -4.03 -8.10
N ASP A 107 2.56 -4.13 -6.82
CA ASP A 107 3.43 -4.84 -5.87
C ASP A 107 3.56 -6.32 -6.26
N ARG A 108 4.61 -6.99 -5.75
CA ARG A 108 4.88 -8.40 -6.11
C ARG A 108 3.73 -9.35 -5.77
N ASP A 109 2.87 -8.98 -4.82
CA ASP A 109 1.74 -9.81 -4.40
C ASP A 109 0.42 -9.48 -5.14
N GLY A 110 0.41 -8.48 -6.03
CA GLY A 110 -0.81 -8.08 -6.75
C GLY A 110 -1.90 -7.47 -5.86
N ARG A 111 -1.53 -6.88 -4.73
CA ARG A 111 -2.44 -6.28 -3.74
C ARG A 111 -2.61 -4.78 -3.92
N TYR A 112 -1.58 -4.10 -4.38
CA TYR A 112 -1.57 -2.64 -4.54
C TYR A 112 -1.19 -2.28 -5.97
N VAL A 113 -1.99 -1.38 -6.56
CA VAL A 113 -1.71 -0.76 -7.86
C VAL A 113 -1.32 0.69 -7.60
N PHE A 114 -0.20 1.10 -8.15
CA PHE A 114 0.28 2.48 -8.14
C PHE A 114 0.13 3.04 -9.55
N PRO A 115 -0.61 4.14 -9.73
CA PRO A 115 -0.62 4.85 -11.01
C PRO A 115 0.80 5.33 -11.33
N VAL A 116 1.07 5.52 -12.64
CA VAL A 116 2.31 5.97 -13.32
C VAL A 116 3.38 6.58 -12.40
N ARG A 117 4.66 6.29 -12.67
CA ARG A 117 5.80 7.00 -12.08
C ARG A 117 5.68 8.50 -12.32
N THR A 118 5.06 9.23 -11.38
CA THR A 118 5.39 10.64 -11.24
C THR A 118 6.82 10.65 -10.70
N GLU A 119 7.75 11.24 -11.45
CA GLU A 119 9.09 11.47 -10.91
C GLU A 119 8.95 12.20 -9.58
N LEU A 120 9.58 11.70 -8.52
CA LEU A 120 9.43 12.27 -7.19
C LEU A 120 9.80 13.76 -7.18
N SER A 121 10.80 14.16 -7.97
CA SER A 121 11.17 15.55 -8.22
C SER A 121 9.99 16.36 -8.78
N ALA A 122 9.36 15.90 -9.87
CA ALA A 122 8.21 16.56 -10.47
C ALA A 122 7.00 16.59 -9.52
N ALA A 123 6.77 15.53 -8.74
CA ALA A 123 5.72 15.51 -7.72
C ALA A 123 5.97 16.55 -6.63
N VAL A 124 7.21 16.64 -6.14
CA VAL A 124 7.63 17.63 -5.14
C VAL A 124 7.52 19.05 -5.68
N GLU A 125 7.90 19.28 -6.95
CA GLU A 125 7.76 20.57 -7.64
C GLU A 125 6.30 20.98 -7.74
N ALA A 126 5.42 20.11 -8.25
CA ALA A 126 3.98 20.38 -8.34
C ALA A 126 3.34 20.63 -6.96
N MET A 127 3.71 19.87 -5.93
CA MET A 127 3.24 20.10 -4.56
C MET A 127 3.75 21.43 -3.98
N THR A 128 4.97 21.83 -4.33
CA THR A 128 5.57 23.10 -3.90
C THR A 128 4.86 24.27 -4.58
N ALA A 129 4.68 24.21 -5.90
CA ALA A 129 3.93 25.19 -6.68
C ALA A 129 2.49 25.36 -6.15
N GLN A 130 1.82 24.24 -5.85
CA GLN A 130 0.49 24.26 -5.24
C GLN A 130 0.52 24.93 -3.87
N LYS A 131 1.45 24.56 -2.98
CA LYS A 131 1.58 25.16 -1.66
C LYS A 131 1.81 26.67 -1.74
N GLU A 132 2.67 27.12 -2.63
CA GLU A 132 2.99 28.54 -2.84
C GLU A 132 1.79 29.31 -3.39
N PHE A 133 1.10 28.76 -4.38
CA PHE A 133 -0.13 29.33 -4.93
C PHE A 133 -1.19 29.53 -3.84
N PHE A 134 -1.48 28.50 -3.03
CA PHE A 134 -2.45 28.62 -1.93
C PHE A 134 -1.98 29.54 -0.81
N SER A 135 -0.67 29.63 -0.53
CA SER A 135 -0.15 30.61 0.44
C SER A 135 -0.39 32.03 -0.07
N CYS A 136 -0.12 32.29 -1.34
CA CYS A 136 -0.39 33.58 -1.97
C CYS A 136 -1.88 33.94 -1.91
N LEU A 137 -2.78 33.01 -2.29
CA LEU A 137 -4.22 33.25 -2.21
C LEU A 137 -4.66 33.66 -0.80
N ARG A 138 -4.14 32.97 0.21
CA ARG A 138 -4.39 33.26 1.62
C ARG A 138 -3.85 34.64 2.03
N GLU A 139 -2.64 35.00 1.60
CA GLU A 139 -2.04 36.32 1.86
C GLU A 139 -2.83 37.47 1.21
N GLN A 140 -3.46 37.20 0.07
CA GLN A 140 -4.42 38.11 -0.57
C GLN A 140 -5.81 38.14 0.09
N ASN A 141 -5.99 37.44 1.22
CA ASN A 141 -7.27 37.27 1.91
C ASN A 141 -8.38 36.73 0.98
N THR A 142 -8.01 35.83 0.07
CA THR A 142 -8.97 35.17 -0.82
C THR A 142 -9.80 34.16 -0.04
N ILE A 143 -11.12 34.16 -0.24
CA ILE A 143 -12.04 33.21 0.40
C ILE A 143 -12.94 32.55 -0.66
N LEU A 144 -12.96 31.23 -0.71
CA LEU A 144 -13.92 30.41 -1.41
C LEU A 144 -15.10 30.10 -0.48
N TYR A 145 -16.26 30.65 -0.81
CA TYR A 145 -17.54 30.30 -0.19
C TYR A 145 -18.17 29.14 -0.94
N GLY A 146 -18.55 28.07 -0.25
CA GLY A 146 -19.12 26.87 -0.88
C GLY A 146 -19.99 26.04 0.05
N VAL A 147 -20.65 25.02 -0.52
CA VAL A 147 -21.34 23.97 0.24
C VAL A 147 -20.92 22.62 -0.32
N ILE A 148 -20.24 21.81 0.49
CA ILE A 148 -19.78 20.47 0.09
C ILE A 148 -20.98 19.61 -0.30
N GLY A 149 -20.86 18.83 -1.38
CA GLY A 149 -21.93 17.98 -1.89
C GLY A 149 -22.86 18.67 -2.89
N THR A 150 -22.60 19.94 -3.20
CA THR A 150 -23.24 20.62 -4.34
C THR A 150 -22.36 20.47 -5.58
N ASN A 151 -22.96 20.12 -6.72
CA ASN A 151 -22.22 19.82 -7.96
C ASN A 151 -21.20 20.90 -8.34
N ALA A 152 -21.55 22.18 -8.22
CA ALA A 152 -20.67 23.29 -8.58
C ALA A 152 -19.52 23.47 -7.57
N THR A 153 -19.77 23.33 -6.28
CA THR A 153 -18.70 23.40 -5.25
C THR A 153 -17.77 22.21 -5.39
N ASP A 154 -18.31 21.01 -5.58
CA ASP A 154 -17.51 19.80 -5.76
C ASP A 154 -16.65 19.89 -7.03
N LEU A 155 -17.18 20.49 -8.11
CA LEU A 155 -16.41 20.78 -9.32
C LEU A 155 -15.25 21.75 -9.03
N GLN A 156 -15.51 22.86 -8.32
CA GLN A 156 -14.47 23.81 -7.92
C GLN A 156 -13.36 23.14 -7.09
N LEU A 157 -13.72 22.29 -6.13
CA LEU A 157 -12.75 21.58 -5.28
C LEU A 157 -11.88 20.61 -6.09
N ARG A 158 -12.48 19.91 -7.08
CA ARG A 158 -11.75 19.02 -8.00
C ARG A 158 -10.80 19.79 -8.91
N THR A 159 -11.21 20.94 -9.43
CA THR A 159 -10.34 21.83 -10.23
C THR A 159 -9.11 22.28 -9.45
N LEU A 160 -9.21 22.33 -8.11
CA LEU A 160 -8.15 22.69 -7.19
C LEU A 160 -7.44 21.48 -6.55
N TRP A 161 -7.57 20.31 -7.19
CA TRP A 161 -6.94 19.04 -6.82
C TRP A 161 -7.22 18.57 -5.39
N SER A 162 -8.33 19.00 -4.78
CA SER A 162 -8.64 18.70 -3.37
C SER A 162 -7.47 18.99 -2.43
N SER A 163 -6.75 20.08 -2.71
CA SER A 163 -5.55 20.48 -1.97
C SER A 163 -5.80 20.57 -0.45
N PRO A 164 -4.91 20.03 0.40
CA PRO A 164 -5.04 20.15 1.85
C PRO A 164 -4.95 21.62 2.32
N TYR A 165 -4.45 22.52 1.48
CA TYR A 165 -4.32 23.95 1.79
C TYR A 165 -5.65 24.73 1.66
N LEU A 166 -6.68 24.13 1.04
CA LEU A 166 -8.00 24.74 0.87
C LEU A 166 -8.66 25.12 2.20
N GLY A 167 -8.40 24.38 3.28
CA GLY A 167 -9.01 24.62 4.58
C GLY A 167 -8.77 26.03 5.15
N ASN A 168 -7.72 26.72 4.71
CA ASN A 168 -7.40 28.08 5.16
C ASN A 168 -8.09 29.18 4.34
N ILE A 169 -8.64 28.85 3.18
CA ILE A 169 -9.32 29.79 2.29
C ILE A 169 -10.76 29.37 1.99
N TYR A 170 -11.24 28.27 2.54
CA TYR A 170 -12.62 27.79 2.35
C TYR A 170 -13.52 28.22 3.51
N PHE A 171 -14.68 28.76 3.19
CA PHE A 171 -15.75 29.06 4.14
C PHE A 171 -17.01 28.27 3.76
N ASP A 172 -17.48 27.45 4.69
CA ASP A 172 -18.69 26.65 4.51
C ASP A 172 -19.96 27.50 4.67
N CYS A 173 -20.83 27.47 3.66
CA CYS A 173 -22.12 28.14 3.61
C CYS A 173 -23.30 27.17 3.78
N SER A 174 -23.06 26.02 4.43
CA SER A 174 -24.13 25.11 4.86
C SER A 174 -25.09 25.78 5.84
N GLU A 175 -26.21 25.13 6.14
CA GLU A 175 -27.32 25.71 6.93
C GLU A 175 -26.86 26.39 8.24
N GLU A 176 -25.88 25.80 8.94
CA GLU A 176 -25.38 26.33 10.22
C GLU A 176 -24.68 27.70 10.09
N ARG A 177 -24.19 28.05 8.90
CA ARG A 177 -23.42 29.27 8.64
C ARG A 177 -24.00 30.13 7.51
N LEU A 178 -25.17 29.75 6.99
CA LEU A 178 -25.82 30.40 5.86
C LEU A 178 -26.00 31.91 6.07
N ASP A 179 -26.45 32.31 7.27
CA ASP A 179 -26.65 33.73 7.63
C ASP A 179 -25.36 34.54 7.50
N THR A 180 -24.20 33.95 7.80
CA THR A 180 -22.90 34.62 7.66
C THR A 180 -22.57 34.83 6.17
N CYS A 181 -22.83 33.84 5.32
CA CYS A 181 -22.61 33.98 3.89
C CYS A 181 -23.53 35.03 3.26
N ILE A 182 -24.81 35.06 3.66
CA ILE A 182 -25.77 36.07 3.21
C ILE A 182 -25.31 37.47 3.65
N ALA A 183 -24.86 37.64 4.89
CA ALA A 183 -24.33 38.90 5.39
C ALA A 183 -23.08 39.39 4.62
N MET A 184 -22.32 38.47 4.05
CA MET A 184 -21.17 38.77 3.16
C MET A 184 -21.59 39.02 1.71
N ASN A 185 -22.89 39.08 1.40
CA ASN A 185 -23.48 39.21 0.05
C ASN A 185 -23.21 38.02 -0.89
N VAL A 186 -22.96 36.83 -0.34
CA VAL A 186 -22.86 35.60 -1.13
C VAL A 186 -24.27 35.18 -1.55
N THR A 187 -24.55 35.23 -2.86
CA THR A 187 -25.86 34.90 -3.44
C THR A 187 -25.89 33.56 -4.17
N ALA A 188 -24.72 32.99 -4.47
CA ALA A 188 -24.56 31.69 -5.12
C ALA A 188 -23.30 30.98 -4.60
N VAL A 189 -23.28 29.66 -4.68
CA VAL A 189 -22.10 28.85 -4.36
C VAL A 189 -21.69 28.00 -5.58
N PRO A 190 -20.38 27.80 -5.82
CA PRO A 190 -19.27 28.46 -5.14
C PRO A 190 -19.21 29.96 -5.49
N SER A 191 -18.61 30.76 -4.62
CA SER A 191 -18.25 32.16 -4.88
C SER A 191 -16.89 32.49 -4.29
N TRP A 192 -16.13 33.32 -4.97
CA TRP A 192 -14.80 33.76 -4.54
C TRP A 192 -14.85 35.21 -4.08
N ALA A 193 -14.48 35.48 -2.83
CA ALA A 193 -14.11 36.83 -2.40
C ALA A 193 -12.63 37.05 -2.66
N ILE A 194 -12.31 37.97 -3.58
CA ILE A 194 -10.96 38.33 -3.97
C ILE A 194 -10.85 39.85 -3.91
N LEU A 195 -9.90 40.37 -3.12
CA LEU A 195 -9.65 41.82 -2.97
C LEU A 195 -10.92 42.64 -2.67
N GLY A 196 -11.80 42.09 -1.81
CA GLY A 196 -13.06 42.72 -1.41
C GLY A 196 -14.19 42.67 -2.45
N ARG A 197 -14.01 41.96 -3.57
CA ARG A 197 -15.04 41.73 -4.59
C ARG A 197 -15.46 40.27 -4.61
N LEU A 198 -16.76 40.03 -4.81
CA LEU A 198 -17.30 38.68 -4.96
C LEU A 198 -17.45 38.31 -6.43
N TYR A 199 -16.97 37.12 -6.78
CA TYR A 199 -17.06 36.49 -8.10
C TYR A 199 -17.82 35.18 -7.95
N ALA A 200 -19.04 35.11 -8.50
CA ALA A 200 -19.88 33.93 -8.40
C ALA A 200 -19.49 32.87 -9.44
N GLY A 201 -19.59 31.60 -9.06
CA GLY A 201 -19.36 30.45 -9.92
C GLY A 201 -17.99 29.79 -9.74
N VAL A 202 -17.75 28.78 -10.57
CA VAL A 202 -16.48 28.04 -10.61
C VAL A 202 -15.44 28.90 -11.32
N ALA A 203 -14.28 29.07 -10.69
CA ALA A 203 -13.10 29.71 -11.25
C ALA A 203 -12.02 28.66 -11.55
N THR A 204 -11.41 28.77 -12.72
CA THR A 204 -10.22 28.00 -13.10
C THR A 204 -8.98 28.54 -12.38
N VAL A 205 -7.86 27.81 -12.47
CA VAL A 205 -6.57 28.30 -11.96
C VAL A 205 -6.18 29.60 -12.67
N GLU A 206 -6.33 29.67 -13.99
CA GLU A 206 -6.02 30.86 -14.81
C GLU A 206 -6.87 32.08 -14.40
N ASP A 207 -8.16 31.88 -14.10
CA ASP A 207 -9.02 32.94 -13.58
C ASP A 207 -8.48 33.47 -12.25
N LEU A 208 -8.13 32.57 -11.33
CA LEU A 208 -7.58 32.94 -10.02
C LEU A 208 -6.24 33.65 -10.16
N GLU A 209 -5.35 33.21 -11.05
CA GLU A 209 -4.09 33.91 -11.32
C GLU A 209 -4.35 35.33 -11.81
N THR A 210 -5.31 35.50 -12.73
CA THR A 210 -5.64 36.80 -13.32
C THR A 210 -6.25 37.74 -12.28
N LEU A 211 -7.11 37.22 -11.41
CA LEU A 211 -7.83 38.01 -10.40
C LEU A 211 -6.97 38.36 -9.17
N THR A 212 -6.02 37.50 -8.81
CA THR A 212 -5.23 37.64 -7.57
C THR A 212 -3.78 38.03 -7.82
N GLY A 213 -3.25 37.80 -9.03
CA GLY A 213 -1.83 37.88 -9.34
C GLY A 213 -0.99 36.71 -8.82
N CYS A 214 -1.60 35.75 -8.09
CA CYS A 214 -0.91 34.57 -7.60
C CYS A 214 -0.61 33.60 -8.75
N LYS A 215 0.65 33.24 -8.94
CA LYS A 215 1.07 32.32 -10.01
C LYS A 215 1.14 30.88 -9.53
N PHE A 216 0.72 29.97 -10.39
CA PHE A 216 0.87 28.54 -10.27
C PHE A 216 1.99 28.10 -11.22
N GLU A 217 3.20 27.99 -10.69
CA GLU A 217 4.39 27.58 -11.45
C GLU A 217 4.59 26.06 -11.32
N GLY A 218 3.71 25.27 -11.95
CA GLY A 218 3.72 23.81 -11.89
C GLY A 218 3.45 23.12 -13.22
#